data_AF-A0A3C2DDI6-F1
#
_entry.id   AF-A0A3C2DDI6-F1
#
_cell.length_a   1.000
_cell.length_b   1.000
_cell.length_c   1.000
_cell.angle_alpha   90.00
_cell.angle_beta   90.00
_cell.angle_gamma   90.00
#
_symmetry.space_group_name_H-M   'P 1'
#
loop_
_entity.id
_entity.type
_entity.pdbx_description
1 polymer ?
#
loop_
_entity_poly.entity_id
_entity_poly.type
_entity_poly.pdbx_seq_one_letter_code
_entity_poly.pdbx_strand_id
1 'polypeptide(L)' 'ILEEAKVAIVPGEAFGTPGYARLSFALGDDDLVEGLIRMGELLAG' A
#
# COMPACT_ATOMS: atom_id res chain seq x y z
N ILE A 1 7.85 -3.10 -1.10
CA ILE A 1 6.63 -2.99 -0.23
C ILE A 1 5.94 -4.32 0.09
N LEU A 2 5.47 -5.13 -0.87
CA LEU A 2 4.82 -6.41 -0.52
C LEU A 2 5.79 -7.38 0.16
N GLU A 3 7.02 -7.47 -0.31
CA GLU A 3 8.02 -8.36 0.28
C GLU A 3 8.53 -7.84 1.64
N GLU A 4 8.74 -6.53 1.74
CA GLU A 4 9.35 -5.88 2.92
C GLU A 4 8.33 -5.54 4.02
N ALA A 5 7.25 -4.84 3.66
CA ALA A 5 6.23 -4.35 4.58
C ALA A 5 4.96 -5.21 4.60
N LYS A 6 4.91 -6.28 3.80
CA LYS A 6 3.73 -7.18 3.70
C LYS A 6 2.42 -6.45 3.35
N VAL A 7 2.51 -5.36 2.58
CA VAL A 7 1.34 -4.62 2.08
C VAL A 7 1.19 -4.85 0.58
N ALA A 8 0.06 -5.43 0.18
CA ALA A 8 -0.30 -5.63 -1.22
C ALA A 8 -0.96 -4.37 -1.80
N ILE A 9 -0.42 -3.87 -2.91
CA ILE A 9 -0.95 -2.72 -3.65
C ILE A 9 -1.13 -3.09 -5.12
N VAL A 10 -2.00 -2.35 -5.83
CA VAL A 10 -2.12 -2.51 -7.28
C VAL A 10 -1.32 -1.38 -7.96
N PRO A 11 -0.32 -1.72 -8.79
CA PRO A 11 0.43 -0.71 -9.55
C PRO A 11 -0.48 0.07 -10.52
N GLY A 12 -0.25 1.37 -10.63
CA GLY A 12 -1.03 2.30 -11.46
C GLY A 12 -0.84 2.08 -12.96
N GLU A 13 0.20 1.35 -13.37
CA GLU A 13 0.46 0.94 -14.75
C GLU A 13 -0.72 0.16 -15.34
N ALA A 14 -1.41 -0.62 -14.51
CA ALA A 14 -2.63 -1.34 -14.89
C ALA A 14 -3.81 -0.39 -15.24
N PHE A 15 -3.74 0.87 -14.83
CA PHE A 15 -4.76 1.90 -15.02
C PHE A 15 -4.29 3.07 -15.91
N GLY A 16 -3.11 2.96 -16.54
CA GLY A 16 -2.57 4.00 -17.40
C GLY A 16 -1.96 5.20 -16.66
N THR A 17 -1.67 5.07 -15.37
CA THR A 17 -1.03 6.10 -14.54
C THR A 17 0.28 5.57 -13.92
N PRO A 18 1.38 5.48 -14.69
CA PRO A 18 2.66 5.01 -14.20
C PRO A 18 3.20 5.86 -13.04
N GLY A 19 3.87 5.23 -12.08
CA GLY A 19 4.39 5.91 -10.89
C GLY A 19 3.36 6.21 -9.79
N TYR A 20 2.10 5.83 -10.00
CA TYR A 20 1.05 5.84 -8.98
C TYR A 20 0.69 4.40 -8.57
N ALA A 21 -0.03 4.27 -7.45
CA ALA A 21 -0.56 2.99 -6.99
C ALA A 21 -2.01 3.17 -6.51
N ARG A 22 -2.79 2.10 -6.62
CA ARG A 22 -4.15 2.04 -6.09
C ARG A 22 -4.18 1.23 -4.80
N LEU A 23 -4.74 1.83 -3.77
CA LEU A 23 -5.01 1.21 -2.47
C LEU A 23 -6.50 0.86 -2.38
N SER A 24 -6.80 -0.36 -1.94
CA SER A 24 -8.16 -0.76 -1.57
C SER A 24 -8.36 -0.48 -0.08
N PHE A 25 -9.46 0.18 0.27
CA PHE A 25 -9.84 0.46 1.66
C PHE A 25 -11.03 -0.39 2.13
N ALA A 26 -11.41 -1.42 1.36
CA ALA A 26 -12.49 -2.35 1.71
C ALA A 26 -12.00 -3.46 2.67
N LEU A 27 -11.40 -3.05 3.79
CA LEU A 27 -10.85 -3.88 4.87
C LEU A 27 -11.35 -3.33 6.21
N GLY A 28 -11.11 -4.08 7.30
CA GLY A 28 -11.38 -3.57 8.64
C GLY A 28 -10.42 -2.44 9.02
N ASP A 29 -10.87 -1.55 9.91
CA ASP A 29 -10.08 -0.38 10.33
C ASP A 29 -8.72 -0.78 10.92
N ASP A 30 -8.66 -1.85 11.72
CA ASP A 30 -7.42 -2.34 12.33
C ASP A 30 -6.38 -2.77 11.27
N ASP A 31 -6.82 -3.51 10.23
CA ASP A 31 -5.97 -3.95 9.13
C ASP A 31 -5.47 -2.74 8.30
N LEU A 32 -6.33 -1.74 8.11
CA LEU A 32 -5.98 -0.50 7.39
C LEU A 32 -4.94 0.31 8.16
N VAL A 33 -5.13 0.48 9.47
CA VAL A 33 -4.19 1.19 10.34
C VAL A 33 -2.84 0.49 10.33
N GLU A 34 -2.81 -0.83 10.50
CA GLU A 34 -1.56 -1.60 10.47
C GLU A 34 -0.85 -1.46 9.11
N GLY A 35 -1.59 -1.58 8.01
CA GLY A 35 -1.05 -1.39 6.66
C GLY A 35 -0.42 -0.02 6.48
N LEU A 36 -1.10 1.05 6.92
CA LEU A 36 -0.60 2.43 6.82
C LEU A 36 0.65 2.66 7.68
N ILE A 37 0.71 2.11 8.89
CA ILE A 37 1.90 2.22 9.76
C ILE A 37 3.12 1.59 9.08
N ARG A 38 2.98 0.35 8.59
CA ARG A 38 4.06 -0.37 7.89
C ARG A 38 4.54 0.37 6.64
N MET A 39 3.61 0.99 5.89
CA MET A 39 3.96 1.84 4.76
C MET A 39 4.74 3.08 5.19
N GLY A 40 4.31 3.76 6.26
CA GLY A 40 4.99 4.93 6.80
C GLY A 40 6.42 4.62 7.25
N GLU A 41 6.63 3.51 7.95
CA GLU A 41 7.96 3.05 8.38
C GLU A 41 8.88 2.77 7.20
N LEU A 42 8.38 2.10 6.15
CA LEU A 42 9.16 1.79 4.95
C LEU A 42 9.57 3.07 4.19
N LEU A 43 8.70 4.07 4.13
CA LEU A 43 8.92 5.31 3.38
C LEU A 43 9.75 6.35 4.13
N ALA A 44 9.89 6.21 5.44
CA ALA A 44 10.68 7.13 6.27
C ALA A 44 12.17 6.76 6.32
N GLY A 45 12.56 5.58 5.81
CA GLY A 45 13.96 5.16 5.64
C GLY A 45 14.55 5.62 4.31
#